data_AF-A0A1C6R434-F1
#
_entry.id   AF-A0A1C6R434-F1
#
_cell.length_a   1.000
_cell.length_b   1.000
_cell.length_c   1.000
_cell.angle_alpha   90.00
_cell.angle_beta   90.00
_cell.angle_gamma   90.00
#
_symmetry.space_group_name_H-M   'P 1'
#
loop_
_entity.id
_entity.type
_entity.pdbx_description
1 polymer ?
#
loop_
_entity_poly.entity_id
_entity_poly.type
_entity_poly.pdbx_seq_one_letter_code
_entity_poly.pdbx_strand_id
1 'polypeptide(L)'
;MPAPRKYPDELRERAIREVRSTGRPIAHVAKDLGIHKEALRGWVRQAEADRGERDDRLTSAEHDELRQLREENAELRRANEILKAASVFFAQEIDRPRTRPSR
;
A
#
# COMPACT_ATOMS: atom_id res chain seq x y z
N MET A 1 -14.74 -6.25 -1.54
CA MET A 1 -14.92 -6.17 -0.07
C MET A 1 -13.69 -6.76 0.59
N PRO A 2 -12.95 -6.03 1.44
CA PRO A 2 -11.84 -6.61 2.18
C PRO A 2 -12.35 -7.77 3.05
N ALA A 3 -11.60 -8.87 3.09
CA ALA A 3 -11.97 -10.01 3.92
C ALA A 3 -12.10 -9.60 5.40
N PRO A 4 -13.08 -10.14 6.14
CA PRO A 4 -13.25 -9.82 7.55
C PRO A 4 -11.99 -10.21 8.33
N ARG A 5 -11.48 -9.29 9.16
CA ARG A 5 -10.30 -9.53 9.98
C ARG A 5 -10.62 -10.59 11.04
N LYS A 6 -9.78 -11.62 11.14
CA LYS A 6 -9.92 -12.70 12.14
C LYS A 6 -9.83 -12.19 13.58
N TYR A 7 -9.08 -11.10 13.80
CA TYR A 7 -8.87 -10.50 15.11
C TYR A 7 -9.34 -9.04 15.08
N PRO A 8 -10.18 -8.60 16.03
CA PRO A 8 -10.56 -7.19 16.17
C PRO A 8 -9.35 -6.29 16.43
N ASP A 9 -9.43 -5.03 16.00
CA ASP A 9 -8.34 -4.07 16.17
C ASP A 9 -8.06 -3.77 17.65
N GLU A 10 -9.11 -3.71 18.48
CA GLU A 10 -9.00 -3.55 19.94
C GLU A 10 -8.19 -4.68 20.58
N LEU A 11 -8.42 -5.94 20.16
CA LEU A 11 -7.68 -7.10 20.65
C LEU A 11 -6.21 -7.01 20.26
N ARG A 12 -5.94 -6.61 19.01
CA ARG A 12 -4.57 -6.39 18.52
C ARG A 12 -3.86 -5.32 19.34
N GLU A 13 -4.47 -4.16 19.53
CA GLU A 13 -3.88 -3.04 20.28
C GLU A 13 -3.62 -3.40 21.74
N ARG A 14 -4.57 -4.08 22.39
CA ARG A 14 -4.41 -4.59 23.75
C ARG A 14 -3.25 -5.58 23.83
N ALA A 15 -3.14 -6.51 22.87
CA ALA A 15 -2.07 -7.51 22.87
C ALA A 15 -0.68 -6.89 22.66
N ILE A 16 -0.56 -5.91 21.74
CA ILE A 16 0.70 -5.17 21.54
C ILE A 16 1.08 -4.43 22.82
N ARG A 17 0.11 -3.75 23.45
CA ARG A 17 0.32 -3.00 24.70
C ARG A 17 0.81 -3.92 25.82
N GLU A 18 0.16 -5.07 26.00
CA GLU A 18 0.50 -6.06 27.02
C GLU A 18 1.94 -6.60 26.85
N VAL A 19 2.34 -6.96 25.62
CA VAL A 19 3.71 -7.41 25.35
C VAL A 19 4.73 -6.34 25.73
N ARG A 20 4.45 -5.09 25.38
CA ARG A 20 5.38 -3.97 25.61
C ARG A 20 5.44 -3.53 27.08
N SER A 21 4.32 -3.52 27.79
CA SER A 21 4.28 -3.10 29.19
C SER A 21 4.87 -4.14 30.13
N THR A 22 4.63 -5.43 29.85
CA THR A 22 5.06 -6.51 30.75
C THR A 22 6.42 -7.10 30.41
N GLY A 23 6.91 -6.91 29.17
CA GLY A 23 8.12 -7.55 28.68
C GLY A 23 8.01 -9.08 28.58
N ARG A 24 6.81 -9.64 28.77
CA ARG A 24 6.59 -11.09 28.71
C ARG A 24 6.86 -11.62 27.30
N PRO A 25 7.35 -12.86 27.15
CA PRO A 25 7.54 -13.46 25.83
C PRO A 25 6.23 -13.44 25.03
N ILE A 26 6.32 -13.00 23.77
CA ILE A 26 5.18 -12.91 22.83
C ILE A 26 4.37 -14.21 22.78
N ALA A 27 5.04 -15.36 22.86
CA ALA A 27 4.38 -16.68 22.84
C ALA A 27 3.42 -16.89 24.03
N HIS A 28 3.77 -16.40 25.22
CA HIS A 28 2.91 -16.50 26.39
C HIS A 28 1.71 -15.57 26.29
N VAL A 29 1.94 -14.30 25.91
CA VAL A 29 0.83 -13.34 25.72
C VAL A 29 -0.12 -13.81 24.62
N ALA A 30 0.41 -14.34 23.52
CA ALA A 30 -0.40 -14.90 22.44
C ALA A 30 -1.26 -16.09 22.92
N LYS A 31 -0.69 -16.99 23.72
CA LYS A 31 -1.42 -18.13 24.29
C LYS A 31 -2.54 -17.67 25.23
N ASP A 32 -2.25 -16.73 26.13
CA ASP A 32 -3.21 -16.21 27.10
C ASP A 32 -4.40 -15.52 26.42
N LEU A 33 -4.15 -14.85 25.29
CA LEU A 33 -5.18 -14.12 24.52
C LEU A 33 -5.82 -14.94 23.39
N GLY A 34 -5.42 -16.21 23.20
CA GLY A 34 -5.92 -17.06 22.11
C GLY A 34 -5.53 -16.58 20.70
N ILE A 35 -4.43 -15.84 20.58
CA ILE A 35 -3.93 -15.26 19.32
C ILE A 35 -2.86 -16.18 18.75
N HIS A 36 -2.79 -16.31 17.43
CA HIS A 36 -1.69 -17.01 16.80
C HIS A 36 -0.36 -16.27 17.06
N LYS A 37 0.64 -16.96 17.61
CA LYS A 37 1.93 -16.37 18.03
C LYS A 37 2.59 -15.49 16.96
N GLU A 38 2.64 -15.98 15.72
CA GLU A 38 3.28 -15.22 14.63
C GLU A 38 2.46 -14.00 14.18
N ALA A 39 1.14 -14.01 14.39
CA ALA A 39 0.32 -12.82 14.16
C ALA A 39 0.68 -11.73 15.17
N LEU A 40 0.73 -12.07 16.46
CA LEU A 40 1.13 -11.12 17.51
C LEU A 40 2.56 -10.61 17.31
N ARG A 41 3.50 -11.48 16.91
CA ARG A 41 4.86 -11.07 16.56
C ARG A 41 4.87 -10.04 15.42
N GLY A 42 4.11 -10.30 14.36
CA GLY A 42 4.01 -9.38 13.24
C GLY A 42 3.50 -8.00 13.65
N TRP A 43 2.49 -7.96 14.52
CA TRP A 43 1.92 -6.71 15.03
C TRP A 43 2.88 -5.94 15.93
N VAL A 44 3.59 -6.62 16.83
CA VAL A 44 4.59 -5.99 17.69
C VAL A 44 5.72 -5.39 16.85
N ARG A 45 6.23 -6.13 15.84
CA ARG A 45 7.25 -5.62 14.92
C ARG A 45 6.78 -4.43 14.10
N GLN A 46 5.52 -4.43 13.64
CA GLN A 46 4.97 -3.27 12.93
C GLN A 46 4.87 -2.06 13.89
N ALA A 47 4.43 -2.27 15.13
CA ALA A 47 4.34 -1.20 16.12
C ALA A 47 5.72 -0.66 16.56
N GLU A 48 6.76 -1.49 16.52
CA GLU A 48 8.16 -1.07 16.72
C GLU A 48 8.65 -0.23 15.52
N ALA A 49 8.40 -0.67 14.28
CA ALA A 49 8.71 0.10 13.08
C ALA A 49 7.99 1.46 13.08
N ASP A 50 6.69 1.47 13.36
CA ASP A 50 5.86 2.70 13.41
C ASP A 50 6.34 3.72 14.47
N ARG A 51 7.16 3.29 15.43
CA ARG A 51 7.78 4.15 16.45
C ARG A 51 9.23 4.54 16.14
N GLY A 52 9.79 4.06 15.02
CA GLY A 52 11.21 4.24 14.68
C GLY A 52 12.15 3.43 15.56
N GLU A 53 11.68 2.36 16.21
CA GLU A 53 12.52 1.46 17.02
C GLU A 53 13.18 0.37 16.15
N ARG A 54 12.82 0.31 14.87
CA ARG A 54 13.29 -0.66 13.89
C ARG A 54 13.32 -0.06 12.48
N ASP A 55 14.37 -0.39 11.75
CA ASP A 55 14.60 0.07 10.36
C ASP A 55 14.47 -1.05 9.33
N ASP A 56 14.25 -2.30 9.76
CA ASP A 56 14.14 -3.47 8.87
C ASP A 56 12.79 -3.58 8.16
N ARG A 57 11.88 -2.63 8.40
CA ARG A 57 10.51 -2.65 7.92
C ARG A 57 9.97 -1.23 7.79
N LEU A 58 9.18 -1.01 6.73
CA LEU A 58 8.42 0.22 6.55
C LEU A 58 7.36 0.39 7.64
N THR A 59 7.18 1.63 8.07
CA THR A 59 6.05 2.04 8.88
C THR A 59 4.73 1.84 8.12
N SER A 60 3.64 1.76 8.86
CA SER A 60 2.28 1.67 8.32
C SER A 60 1.99 2.89 7.42
N ALA A 61 2.47 4.07 7.80
CA ALA A 61 2.31 5.31 7.04
C ALA A 61 3.07 5.27 5.71
N GLU A 62 4.35 4.90 5.73
CA GLU A 62 5.15 4.75 4.50
C GLU A 62 4.56 3.70 3.55
N HIS A 63 4.01 2.61 4.11
CA HIS A 63 3.38 1.58 3.30
C HIS A 63 2.09 2.07 2.61
N ASP A 64 1.31 2.91 3.28
CA ASP A 64 0.11 3.51 2.69
C ASP A 64 0.46 4.58 1.66
N GLU A 65 1.46 5.42 1.92
CA GLU A 65 1.98 6.40 0.95
C GLU A 65 2.52 5.69 -0.30
N LEU A 66 3.31 4.63 -0.13
CA LEU A 66 3.83 3.84 -1.25
C LEU A 66 2.70 3.23 -2.09
N ARG A 67 1.58 2.84 -1.47
CA ARG A 67 0.41 2.36 -2.19
C ARG A 67 -0.23 3.48 -3.02
N GLN A 68 -0.46 4.63 -2.41
CA GLN A 68 -1.04 5.80 -3.08
C GLN A 68 -0.18 6.25 -4.27
N LEU A 69 1.13 6.38 -4.06
CA LEU A 69 2.07 6.77 -5.11
C LEU A 69 2.08 5.76 -6.27
N ARG A 70 1.96 4.46 -6.00
CA ARG A 70 1.87 3.44 -7.05
C ARG A 70 0.59 3.56 -7.86
N GLU A 71 -0.53 3.86 -7.21
CA GLU A 71 -1.82 4.06 -7.87
C GLU A 71 -1.80 5.32 -8.74
N GLU A 72 -1.32 6.44 -8.20
CA GLU A 72 -1.15 7.69 -8.95
C GLU A 72 -0.18 7.51 -10.13
N ASN A 73 0.96 6.83 -9.93
CA ASN A 73 1.89 6.58 -11.02
C ASN A 73 1.27 5.73 -12.14
N ALA A 74 0.43 4.75 -11.78
CA ALA A 74 -0.29 3.94 -12.76
C ALA A 74 -1.33 4.76 -13.53
N GLU A 75 -2.02 5.69 -12.86
CA GLU A 75 -2.94 6.63 -13.51
C GLU A 75 -2.22 7.59 -14.45
N LEU A 76 -1.14 8.23 -13.99
CA LEU A 76 -0.32 9.14 -14.79
C LEU A 76 0.28 8.46 -16.02
N ARG A 77 0.70 7.19 -15.90
CA ARG A 77 1.17 6.40 -17.04
C ARG A 77 0.07 6.18 -18.07
N ARG A 78 -1.13 5.79 -17.63
CA ARG A 78 -2.29 5.61 -18.51
C ARG A 78 -2.66 6.92 -19.22
N ALA A 79 -2.70 8.04 -18.50
CA ALA A 79 -2.98 9.35 -19.08
C ALA A 79 -1.92 9.75 -20.14
N ASN A 80 -0.63 9.53 -19.83
CA ASN A 80 0.45 9.78 -20.78
C ASN A 80 0.35 8.91 -22.04
N GLU A 81 -0.05 7.64 -21.92
CA GLU A 81 -0.25 6.76 -23.07
C GLU A 81 -1.36 7.28 -23.99
N ILE A 82 -2.49 7.72 -23.41
CA ILE A 82 -3.60 8.31 -24.16
C ILE A 82 -3.15 9.58 -24.89
N LEU A 83 -2.44 10.48 -24.20
CA LEU A 83 -1.95 11.73 -24.79
C LEU A 83 -0.95 11.47 -25.93
N LYS A 84 -0.06 10.48 -25.78
CA LYS A 84 0.87 10.07 -26.84
C LYS A 84 0.11 9.52 -28.04
N ALA A 85 -0.88 8.66 -27.82
CA ALA A 85 -1.71 8.12 -28.91
C ALA A 85 -2.47 9.22 -29.66
N ALA A 86 -3.07 10.17 -28.94
CA ALA A 86 -3.73 11.32 -29.54
C ALA A 86 -2.74 12.20 -30.34
N SER A 87 -1.54 12.43 -29.80
CA SER A 87 -0.51 13.21 -30.50
C SER A 87 -0.08 12.57 -31.81
N VAL A 88 0.09 11.24 -31.83
CA VAL A 88 0.38 10.49 -33.07
C VAL A 88 -0.77 10.59 -34.07
N PHE A 89 -2.01 10.45 -33.61
CA PHE A 89 -3.20 10.60 -34.45
C PHE A 89 -3.26 11.98 -35.12
N PHE A 90 -3.08 13.06 -34.34
CA PHE A 90 -3.10 14.42 -34.89
C PHE A 90 -1.94 14.70 -35.83
N ALA A 91 -0.73 14.19 -35.54
CA ALA A 91 0.41 14.32 -36.46
C ALA A 91 0.12 13.66 -37.82
N GLN A 92 -0.51 12.46 -37.82
CA GLN A 92 -0.92 11.78 -39.06
C GLN A 92 -2.02 12.52 -39.83
N GLU A 93 -2.93 13.21 -39.13
CA GLU A 93 -3.98 14.00 -39.77
C GLU A 93 -3.44 15.28 -40.43
N ILE A 94 -2.44 15.92 -39.83
CA ILE A 94 -1.75 17.11 -40.39
C ILE A 94 -0.93 16.73 -41.63
N ASP A 95 -0.26 15.59 -41.63
CA ASP A 95 0.59 15.13 -42.75
C ASP A 95 -0.21 14.57 -43.95
N ARG A 96 -1.55 14.44 -43.84
CA ARG A 96 -2.37 14.06 -45.01
C ARG A 96 -2.42 15.22 -46.00
N PRO A 97 -1.94 15.06 -47.24
CA PRO A 97 -2.04 16.12 -48.23
C PRO A 97 -3.52 16.39 -48.51
N ARG A 98 -3.95 17.63 -48.22
CA ARG A 98 -5.24 18.15 -48.69
C ARG A 98 -5.17 18.24 -50.22
N THR A 99 -5.51 17.17 -50.91
CA THR A 99 -5.72 17.22 -52.36
C THR A 99 -6.90 18.15 -52.62
N ARG A 100 -6.60 19.39 -53.01
CA ARG A 100 -7.59 20.32 -53.56
C ARG A 100 -8.15 19.68 -54.83
N PRO A 101 -9.47 19.48 -54.95
CA PRO A 101 -10.03 19.04 -56.22
C PRO A 101 -9.80 20.15 -57.24
N SER A 102 -9.00 19.85 -58.27
CA SER A 102 -8.82 20.68 -59.45
C SER A 102 -10.15 20.76 -60.20
N ARG A 103 -10.66 21.99 -60.36
CA ARG A 103 -11.83 22.33 -61.18
C ARG A 103 -11.48 22.28 -62.66
#